data_AF-A0A6A4X7F1-F1
#
_entry.id   AF-A0A6A4X7F1-F1
#
_cell.length_a   1.000
_cell.length_b   1.000
_cell.length_c   1.000
_cell.angle_alpha   90.00
_cell.angle_beta   90.00
_cell.angle_gamma   90.00
#
_symmetry.space_group_name_H-M   'P 1'
#
loop_
_entity.id
_entity.type
_entity.pdbx_description
1 polymer ?
#
loop_
_entity_poly.entity_id
_entity_poly.type
_entity_poly.pdbx_seq_one_letter_code
_entity_poly.pdbx_strand_id
1 'polypeptide(L)'
;MQAQAELASIRQQPGEATRDFADRVRQASREAYPGAAAGDPSVEATIVSRFVCGLRDEQLRMRVLTKDPASLMEAMDVAAKFQQQQDALRAMRPPNESGQQTP
;
A
#
# COMPACT_ATOMS: atom_id res chain seq x y z
N MET A 1 -5.10 24.65 -4.07
CA MET A 1 -3.84 23.97 -4.44
C MET A 1 -3.22 23.15 -3.31
N GLN A 2 -3.45 23.48 -2.03
CA GLN A 2 -2.86 22.75 -0.90
C GLN A 2 -3.19 21.23 -0.89
N ALA A 3 -4.44 20.82 -1.09
CA ALA A 3 -4.85 19.41 -1.08
C ALA A 3 -4.13 18.55 -2.14
N GLN A 4 -3.82 19.11 -3.32
CA GLN A 4 -3.05 18.38 -4.34
C GLN A 4 -1.59 18.18 -3.95
N ALA A 5 -0.99 19.15 -3.25
CA ALA A 5 0.37 19.03 -2.72
C ALA A 5 0.44 18.01 -1.57
N GLU A 6 -0.58 17.99 -0.70
CA GLU A 6 -0.73 16.99 0.36
C GLU A 6 -0.85 15.57 -0.23
N LEU A 7 -1.70 15.39 -1.24
CA LEU A 7 -1.79 14.12 -1.97
C LEU A 7 -0.48 13.72 -2.64
N ALA A 8 0.26 14.65 -3.24
CA ALA A 8 1.54 14.36 -3.89
C ALA A 8 2.65 13.93 -2.91
N SER A 9 2.61 14.49 -1.70
CA SER A 9 3.60 14.24 -0.64
C SER A 9 3.22 13.10 0.31
N ILE A 10 2.02 12.53 0.17
CA ILE A 10 1.55 11.46 1.06
C ILE A 10 2.46 10.23 0.99
N ARG A 11 2.85 9.71 2.15
CA ARG A 11 3.67 8.50 2.30
C ARG A 11 3.15 7.66 3.46
N GLN A 12 3.26 6.35 3.32
CA GLN A 12 2.96 5.41 4.39
C GLN A 12 3.91 5.67 5.57
N GLN A 13 3.36 5.70 6.78
CA GLN A 13 4.09 5.96 8.02
C GLN A 13 4.72 4.67 8.57
N PRO A 14 5.77 4.76 9.41
CA PRO A 14 6.31 3.59 10.10
C PRO A 14 5.22 2.89 10.93
N GLY A 15 5.02 1.59 10.70
CA GLY A 15 4.00 0.80 11.42
C GLY A 15 2.56 1.00 10.95
N GLU A 16 2.30 1.90 10.00
CA GLU A 16 0.97 2.08 9.42
C GLU A 16 0.60 0.89 8.54
N ALA A 17 -0.60 0.32 8.75
CA ALA A 17 -1.09 -0.76 7.91
C ALA A 17 -1.30 -0.25 6.48
N THR A 18 -1.01 -1.08 5.48
CA THR A 18 -1.17 -0.71 4.07
C THR A 18 -2.60 -0.28 3.73
N ARG A 19 -3.60 -0.88 4.39
CA ARG A 19 -5.01 -0.52 4.27
C ARG A 19 -5.27 0.91 4.76
N ASP A 20 -4.79 1.25 5.96
CA ASP A 20 -4.97 2.59 6.55
C ASP A 20 -4.32 3.67 5.68
N PHE A 21 -3.13 3.35 5.12
CA PHE A 21 -2.48 4.21 4.15
C PHE A 21 -3.33 4.41 2.88
N ALA A 22 -3.91 3.36 2.32
CA ALA A 22 -4.80 3.47 1.16
C ALA A 22 -6.05 4.33 1.45
N ASP A 23 -6.65 4.16 2.63
CA ASP A 23 -7.80 4.96 3.06
C ASP A 23 -7.42 6.45 3.14
N ARG A 24 -6.23 6.78 3.64
CA ARG A 24 -5.72 8.16 3.62
C ARG A 24 -5.46 8.69 2.22
N VAL A 25 -4.88 7.90 1.32
CA VAL A 25 -4.70 8.31 -0.10
C VAL A 25 -6.05 8.62 -0.73
N ARG A 26 -7.07 7.79 -0.46
CA ARG A 26 -8.43 7.98 -0.95
C ARG A 26 -9.10 9.22 -0.36
N GLN A 27 -8.85 9.52 0.91
CA GLN A 27 -9.37 10.73 1.54
C GLN A 27 -8.71 11.98 0.96
N ALA A 28 -7.38 12.00 0.87
CA ALA A 28 -6.63 13.09 0.27
C ALA A 28 -7.00 13.32 -1.21
N SER A 29 -7.33 12.28 -1.97
CA SER A 29 -7.77 12.43 -3.35
C SER A 29 -9.15 13.08 -3.48
N ARG A 30 -10.09 12.78 -2.58
CA ARG A 30 -11.40 13.45 -2.55
C ARG A 30 -11.26 14.95 -2.30
N GLU A 31 -10.33 15.34 -1.43
CA GLU A 31 -10.04 16.74 -1.13
C GLU A 31 -9.28 17.44 -2.27
N ALA A 32 -8.40 16.71 -2.96
CA ALA A 32 -7.66 17.21 -4.11
C ALA A 32 -8.52 17.37 -5.39
N TYR A 33 -9.59 16.58 -5.50
CA TYR A 33 -10.47 16.52 -6.68
C TYR A 33 -11.98 16.54 -6.32
N PRO A 34 -12.50 17.60 -5.67
CA PRO A 34 -13.86 17.63 -5.13
C PRO A 34 -14.98 17.59 -6.18
N GLY A 35 -14.66 17.81 -7.46
CA GLY A 35 -15.62 17.76 -8.58
C GLY A 35 -15.46 16.54 -9.49
N ALA A 36 -14.54 15.63 -9.21
CA ALA A 36 -14.35 14.44 -10.02
C ALA A 36 -15.50 13.44 -9.83
N ALA A 37 -15.91 12.78 -10.91
CA ALA A 37 -16.86 11.68 -10.82
C ALA A 37 -16.26 10.52 -10.01
N ALA A 38 -17.11 9.78 -9.31
CA ALA A 38 -16.66 8.56 -8.63
C ALA A 38 -16.12 7.57 -9.66
N GLY A 39 -14.88 7.10 -9.45
CA GLY A 39 -14.20 6.19 -10.38
C GLY A 39 -13.69 6.86 -11.67
N ASP A 40 -13.53 8.19 -11.68
CA ASP A 40 -12.89 8.88 -12.80
C ASP A 40 -11.50 8.26 -13.10
N PRO A 41 -11.25 7.78 -14.34
CA PRO A 41 -10.02 7.05 -14.66
C PRO A 41 -8.74 7.85 -14.46
N SER A 42 -8.78 9.18 -14.68
CA SER A 42 -7.61 10.05 -14.50
C SER A 42 -7.28 10.22 -13.01
N VAL A 43 -8.32 10.33 -12.19
CA VAL A 43 -8.17 10.38 -10.74
C VAL A 43 -7.71 9.04 -10.18
N GLU A 44 -8.27 7.91 -10.64
CA GLU A 44 -7.83 6.57 -10.22
C GLU A 44 -6.36 6.32 -10.58
N ALA A 45 -5.92 6.67 -11.80
CA ALA A 45 -4.52 6.56 -12.19
C ALA A 45 -3.60 7.38 -11.28
N THR A 46 -4.04 8.58 -10.89
CA THR A 46 -3.31 9.43 -9.94
C THR A 46 -3.27 8.78 -8.55
N ILE A 47 -4.40 8.28 -8.04
CA ILE A 47 -4.51 7.61 -6.75
C ILE A 47 -3.57 6.40 -6.70
N VAL A 48 -3.61 5.54 -7.71
CA VAL A 48 -2.73 4.36 -7.83
C VAL A 48 -1.27 4.78 -7.82
N SER A 49 -0.90 5.77 -8.64
CA SER A 49 0.47 6.29 -8.67
C SER A 49 0.94 6.78 -7.30
N ARG A 50 0.09 7.51 -6.55
CA ARG A 50 0.44 8.02 -5.22
C ARG A 50 0.50 6.94 -4.16
N PHE A 51 -0.44 6.00 -4.19
CA PHE A 51 -0.39 4.82 -3.33
C PHE A 51 0.92 4.07 -3.53
N VAL A 52 1.23 3.66 -4.77
CA VAL A 52 2.44 2.88 -5.07
C VAL A 52 3.72 3.64 -4.71
N CYS A 53 3.84 4.91 -5.11
CA CYS A 53 5.02 5.73 -4.77
C CYS A 53 5.18 5.97 -3.26
N GLY A 54 4.09 5.88 -2.50
CA GLY A 54 4.09 6.14 -1.07
C GLY A 54 4.24 4.91 -0.17
N LEU A 55 4.23 3.70 -0.74
CA LEU A 55 4.48 2.46 0.00
C LEU A 55 5.89 2.43 0.58
N ARG A 56 6.01 1.97 1.84
CA ARG A 56 7.33 1.77 2.49
C ARG A 56 7.98 0.44 2.15
N ASP A 57 7.19 -0.62 2.03
CA ASP A 57 7.72 -1.94 1.69
C ASP A 57 8.04 -1.98 0.19
N GLU A 58 9.34 -2.04 -0.12
CA GLU A 58 9.83 -2.04 -1.50
C GLU A 58 9.42 -3.31 -2.27
N GLN A 59 9.35 -4.46 -1.62
CA GLN A 59 8.91 -5.70 -2.27
C GLN A 59 7.43 -5.61 -2.62
N LEU A 60 6.61 -5.09 -1.71
CA LEU A 60 5.21 -4.80 -1.98
C LEU A 60 5.07 -3.79 -3.12
N ARG A 61 5.84 -2.69 -3.10
CA ARG A 61 5.83 -1.67 -4.16
C ARG A 61 6.12 -2.30 -5.52
N MET A 62 7.19 -3.07 -5.64
CA MET A 62 7.55 -3.75 -6.88
C MET A 62 6.47 -4.75 -7.32
N ARG A 63 5.87 -5.48 -6.37
CA ARG A 63 4.80 -6.43 -6.66
C ARG A 63 3.57 -5.75 -7.23
N VAL A 64 3.15 -4.62 -6.66
CA VAL A 64 2.02 -3.83 -7.14
C VAL A 64 2.34 -3.23 -8.52
N LEU A 65 3.53 -2.63 -8.72
CA LEU A 65 3.97 -2.12 -10.03
C LEU A 65 3.93 -3.20 -11.12
N THR A 66 4.40 -4.41 -10.82
CA THR A 66 4.44 -5.52 -11.79
C THR A 66 3.04 -5.97 -12.23
N LYS A 67 2.03 -5.73 -11.38
CA LYS A 67 0.64 -6.10 -11.66
C LYS A 67 -0.16 -5.02 -12.38
N ASP A 68 0.39 -3.81 -12.47
CA ASP A 68 -0.18 -2.68 -13.19
C ASP A 68 -1.69 -2.48 -12.91
N PRO A 69 -2.08 -2.22 -11.65
CA PRO A 69 -3.48 -2.11 -11.28
C PRO A 69 -4.13 -0.86 -11.88
N ALA A 70 -5.35 -0.99 -12.39
CA ALA A 70 -6.11 0.12 -12.97
C ALA A 70 -6.83 0.98 -11.92
N SER A 71 -6.92 0.49 -10.68
CA SER A 71 -7.62 1.17 -9.57
C SER A 71 -6.97 0.91 -8.22
N LEU A 72 -7.29 1.77 -7.24
CA LEU A 72 -6.81 1.57 -5.87
C LEU A 72 -7.29 0.23 -5.28
N MET A 73 -8.48 -0.22 -5.67
CA MET A 73 -9.04 -1.49 -5.22
C MET A 73 -8.21 -2.67 -5.71
N GLU A 74 -7.80 -2.69 -6.98
CA GLU A 74 -6.93 -3.72 -7.53
C GLU A 74 -5.54 -3.70 -6.87
N ALA A 75 -4.98 -2.50 -6.66
CA ALA A 75 -3.70 -2.36 -5.96
C ALA A 75 -3.79 -2.94 -4.53
N MET A 76 -4.92 -2.77 -3.86
CA MET A 76 -5.16 -3.30 -2.52
C MET A 76 -5.35 -4.81 -2.47
N ASP A 77 -6.00 -5.40 -3.48
CA ASP A 77 -6.09 -6.86 -3.61
C ASP A 77 -4.71 -7.49 -3.79
N VAL A 78 -3.83 -6.88 -4.60
CA VAL A 78 -2.43 -7.33 -4.74
C VAL A 78 -1.69 -7.23 -3.40
N ALA A 79 -1.88 -6.15 -2.65
CA ALA A 79 -1.26 -5.99 -1.35
C ALA A 79 -1.78 -6.98 -0.30
N ALA A 80 -3.07 -7.28 -0.29
CA ALA A 80 -3.66 -8.27 0.60
C ALA A 80 -3.10 -9.68 0.33
N LYS A 81 -3.00 -10.07 -0.94
CA LYS A 81 -2.40 -11.34 -1.36
C LYS A 81 -0.92 -11.43 -0.97
N PHE A 82 -0.19 -10.32 -1.10
CA PHE A 82 1.21 -10.26 -0.68
C PHE A 82 1.38 -10.43 0.83
N GLN A 83 0.54 -9.77 1.63
CA GLN A 83 0.55 -9.92 3.09
C GLN A 83 0.26 -11.36 3.50
N GLN A 84 -0.76 -11.99 2.92
CA GLN A 84 -1.08 -13.40 3.16
C GLN A 84 0.11 -14.32 2.82
N GLN A 85 0.81 -14.05 1.70
CA GLN A 85 2.00 -14.79 1.32
C GLN A 85 3.14 -14.62 2.34
N GLN A 86 3.39 -13.39 2.81
CA GLN A 86 4.40 -13.14 3.84
C GLN A 86 4.07 -13.85 5.15
N ASP A 87 2.81 -13.81 5.58
CA ASP A 87 2.37 -14.44 6.82
C ASP A 87 2.49 -15.97 6.74
N ALA A 88 2.14 -16.56 5.61
CA ALA A 88 2.36 -17.98 5.36
C ALA A 88 3.85 -18.35 5.42
N LEU A 89 4.73 -17.57 4.79
CA LEU A 89 6.18 -17.80 4.84
C LEU A 89 6.74 -17.66 6.26
N ARG A 90 6.22 -16.72 7.06
CA ARG A 90 6.60 -16.56 8.48
C ARG A 90 6.14 -17.75 9.32
N ALA A 91 4.92 -18.24 9.11
CA ALA A 91 4.38 -19.40 9.82
C ALA A 91 5.13 -20.70 9.50
N MET A 92 5.67 -20.83 8.27
CA MET A 92 6.48 -21.98 7.86
C MET A 92 7.93 -21.95 8.35
N ARG A 93 8.39 -20.82 8.92
CA ARG A 93 9.76 -20.70 9.40
C ARG A 93 9.89 -21.45 10.73
N PRO A 94 10.74 -22.50 10.82
CA PRO A 94 10.87 -23.26 12.06
C PRO A 94 11.40 -22.35 13.18
N PRO A 95 10.97 -22.56 14.43
CA PRO A 95 11.58 -21.88 15.57
C PRO A 95 13.03 -22.38 15.65
N ASN A 96 13.99 -21.54 15.27
CA ASN A 96 15.38 -21.91 15.41
C ASN A 96 15.71 -21.96 16.92
N GLU A 97 16.13 -23.15 17.35
CA GLU A 97 16.42 -23.57 18.72
C GLU A 97 17.40 -22.62 19.42
N SER A 98 16.87 -21.62 20.13
CA SER A 98 17.63 -20.84 21.12
C SER A 98 17.48 -21.54 22.47
N GLY A 99 18.14 -22.68 22.62
CA GLY A 99 17.92 -23.54 23.79
C GLY A 99 18.98 -24.62 23.98
N GLN A 100 20.25 -24.36 23.68
CA GLN A 100 21.35 -25.15 24.24
C GLN A 100 22.13 -24.28 25.22
N GLN A 101 21.61 -24.23 26.45
CA GLN A 101 22.43 -23.98 27.63
C GLN A 101 23.34 -25.21 27.77
N THR A 102 24.60 -25.07 27.38
CA THR A 102 25.64 -26.05 27.75
C THR A 102 25.95 -25.94 29.24
N PRO A 103 26.19 -27.07 29.92
CA PRO A 103 26.41 -27.15 31.37
C PRO A 103 27.68 -26.44 31.83
#